data_AF-A0A2H1WYQ4-F1
#
_entry.id   AF-A0A2H1WYQ4-F1
#
_cell.length_a   1.000
_cell.length_b   1.000
_cell.length_c   1.000
_cell.angle_alpha   90.00
_cell.angle_beta   90.00
_cell.angle_gamma   90.00
#
_symmetry.space_group_name_H-M   'P 1'
#
loop_
_entity.id
_entity.type
_entity.pdbx_description
1 polymer ?
#
loop_
_entity_poly.entity_id
_entity_poly.type
_entity_poly.pdbx_seq_one_letter_code
_entity_poly.pdbx_strand_id
1 'polypeptide(L)'
;MKGLSVVISFLCVCTVFASESYRAGVLHLQNKEMSDYTHYIREAGNSDVDILVLPSLDSIESSDKYDEIVDVISETAKQANVYVAIHLYEKARCHVGHEMVRSNLVFDRKGEIVAVYRKPQNSNANCTASPSVPATFTTDFGVTFGVMMEEDLALYDEEHLKGVQNFILTGDWQSELPFLSAALFAPSWSYTNNVNLVSTSGIYSGKAGLKAGSGRLAVADLLKNVENEVSVVPSVNTPVNFLAEDLNLFVMKQLDLHASANGYTETICHRSFCCEFYVKTAKDTKTESTYNLATFNGVRPFGANHNVATQICVLSGSDSNVNFERISIAANFTKQSSQYPIVQSTAVLPTESFNFEVKSNAVSEQVTLDLENGKNVINFGIFGKNVNVDLVKDYVVEKNATVDGQSEFLEYIFNEDVQEFVDYVWIRLRVLIVVVSIYILEMM
;
A
#
# COMPACT_ATOMS: atom_id res chain seq x y z
N MET A 1 -58.96 27.00 -5.26
CA MET A 1 -57.57 27.24 -4.82
C MET A 1 -57.33 26.75 -3.38
N LYS A 2 -57.60 25.47 -3.06
CA LYS A 2 -57.21 24.88 -1.75
C LYS A 2 -56.54 23.51 -1.90
N GLY A 3 -56.78 22.78 -3.01
CA GLY A 3 -56.10 21.52 -3.31
C GLY A 3 -54.67 21.67 -3.86
N LEU A 4 -54.35 22.77 -4.54
CA LEU A 4 -53.03 22.95 -5.18
C LEU A 4 -51.92 23.25 -4.16
N SER A 5 -52.24 23.89 -3.03
CA SER A 5 -51.26 24.20 -1.97
C SER A 5 -50.87 22.98 -1.14
N VAL A 6 -51.76 21.98 -1.01
CA VAL A 6 -51.49 20.76 -0.24
C VAL A 6 -50.60 19.80 -1.03
N VAL A 7 -50.75 19.76 -2.35
CA VAL A 7 -49.90 18.93 -3.23
C VAL A 7 -48.48 19.49 -3.33
N ILE A 8 -48.31 20.82 -3.35
CA ILE A 8 -46.99 21.46 -3.32
C ILE A 8 -46.32 21.30 -1.95
N SER A 9 -47.07 21.38 -0.84
CA SER A 9 -46.51 21.10 0.49
C SER A 9 -46.15 19.62 0.71
N PHE A 10 -46.81 18.66 0.06
CA PHE A 10 -46.44 17.24 0.14
C PHE A 10 -45.26 16.88 -0.78
N LEU A 11 -45.13 17.53 -1.94
CA LEU A 11 -43.97 17.35 -2.82
C LEU A 11 -42.68 18.00 -2.28
N CYS A 12 -42.79 18.99 -1.39
CA CYS A 12 -41.63 19.61 -0.74
C CYS A 12 -41.07 18.81 0.45
N VAL A 13 -41.72 17.74 0.91
CA VAL A 13 -41.36 17.01 2.15
C VAL A 13 -40.61 15.70 1.88
N CYS A 14 -40.45 15.28 0.62
CA CYS A 14 -39.73 14.04 0.28
C CYS A 14 -38.51 14.23 -0.63
N THR A 15 -38.01 15.45 -0.82
CA THR A 15 -36.62 15.62 -1.24
C THR A 15 -35.74 15.43 -0.01
N VAL A 16 -35.54 14.16 0.39
CA VAL A 16 -34.34 13.81 1.14
C VAL A 16 -33.19 14.16 0.19
N PHE A 17 -32.57 15.32 0.40
CA PHE A 17 -31.31 15.63 -0.25
C PHE A 17 -30.33 14.56 0.26
N ALA A 18 -30.14 13.51 -0.53
CA ALA A 18 -29.08 12.56 -0.27
C ALA A 18 -27.77 13.38 -0.28
N SER A 19 -27.09 13.43 0.87
CA SER A 19 -25.81 14.14 0.97
C SER A 19 -24.87 13.66 -0.13
N GLU A 20 -24.20 14.56 -0.84
CA GLU A 20 -23.19 14.20 -1.85
C GLU A 20 -21.83 13.87 -1.22
N SER A 21 -21.69 14.07 0.10
CA SER A 21 -20.50 13.77 0.87
C SER A 21 -20.78 12.83 2.04
N TYR A 22 -19.70 12.29 2.60
CA TYR A 22 -19.67 11.56 3.86
C TYR A 22 -18.44 11.98 4.67
N ARG A 23 -18.49 11.78 5.99
CA ARG A 23 -17.40 12.16 6.90
C ARG A 23 -16.59 10.94 7.31
N ALA A 24 -15.31 10.93 6.95
CA ALA A 24 -14.37 9.87 7.30
C ALA A 24 -13.48 10.30 8.48
N GLY A 25 -13.19 9.34 9.36
CA GLY A 25 -12.24 9.50 10.46
C GLY A 25 -11.13 8.46 10.38
N VAL A 26 -9.93 8.84 10.77
CA VAL A 26 -8.80 7.93 11.03
C VAL A 26 -8.23 8.22 12.41
N LEU A 27 -7.94 7.14 13.15
CA LEU A 27 -7.32 7.20 14.46
C LEU A 27 -5.82 6.88 14.38
N HIS A 28 -4.97 7.80 14.84
CA HIS A 28 -3.53 7.64 14.97
C HIS A 28 -3.16 7.56 16.47
N LEU A 29 -2.70 6.39 16.90
CA LEU A 29 -2.26 6.15 18.28
C LEU A 29 -0.81 5.64 18.29
N GLN A 30 0.00 6.20 19.20
CA GLN A 30 1.38 5.72 19.40
C GLN A 30 1.43 4.46 20.27
N ASN A 31 0.57 4.37 21.28
CA ASN A 31 0.34 3.16 22.07
C ASN A 31 -1.05 2.62 21.72
N LYS A 32 -1.08 1.39 21.22
CA LYS A 32 -2.30 0.77 20.69
C LYS A 32 -2.88 -0.17 21.74
N GLU A 33 -3.54 0.38 22.76
CA GLU A 33 -4.27 -0.43 23.74
C GLU A 33 -5.75 -0.52 23.37
N MET A 34 -6.33 -1.70 23.51
CA MET A 34 -7.75 -1.95 23.21
C MET A 34 -8.72 -1.06 24.03
N SER A 35 -8.34 -0.74 25.27
CA SER A 35 -9.11 0.11 26.21
C SER A 35 -9.40 1.50 25.63
N ASP A 36 -8.49 2.02 24.83
CA ASP A 36 -8.58 3.35 24.24
C ASP A 36 -9.59 3.43 23.09
N TYR A 37 -9.79 2.33 22.33
CA TYR A 37 -10.63 2.35 21.13
C TYR A 37 -12.09 2.69 21.45
N THR A 38 -12.60 2.22 22.60
CA THR A 38 -13.98 2.51 23.00
C THR A 38 -14.23 4.01 23.15
N HIS A 39 -13.28 4.74 23.76
CA HIS A 39 -13.37 6.18 23.93
C HIS A 39 -13.39 6.88 22.56
N TYR A 40 -12.47 6.52 21.67
CA TYR A 40 -12.32 7.21 20.38
C TYR A 40 -13.43 6.88 19.39
N ILE A 41 -14.00 5.68 19.41
CA ILE A 41 -15.19 5.36 18.60
C ILE A 41 -16.38 6.24 19.03
N ARG A 42 -16.57 6.43 20.34
CA ARG A 42 -17.60 7.34 20.86
C ARG A 42 -17.31 8.80 20.52
N GLU A 43 -16.05 9.23 20.59
CA GLU A 43 -15.63 10.58 20.19
C GLU A 43 -15.92 10.84 18.69
N ALA A 44 -15.66 9.85 17.83
CA ALA A 44 -15.98 9.91 16.41
C ALA A 44 -17.49 9.99 16.17
N GLY A 45 -18.29 9.16 16.86
CA GLY A 45 -19.75 9.23 16.80
C GLY A 45 -20.30 10.60 17.23
N ASN A 46 -19.76 11.19 18.30
CA ASN A 46 -20.11 12.55 18.75
C ASN A 46 -19.69 13.66 17.78
N SER A 47 -18.78 13.37 16.85
CA SER A 47 -18.27 14.29 15.83
C SER A 47 -18.94 14.09 14.46
N ASP A 48 -20.04 13.34 14.42
CA ASP A 48 -20.79 12.97 13.21
C ASP A 48 -19.92 12.28 12.14
N VAL A 49 -18.93 11.49 12.57
CA VAL A 49 -18.15 10.65 11.65
C VAL A 49 -19.04 9.52 11.13
N ASP A 50 -19.11 9.35 9.81
CA ASP A 50 -19.86 8.26 9.19
C ASP A 50 -19.09 6.93 9.28
N ILE A 51 -17.77 6.97 9.05
CA ILE A 51 -16.90 5.81 9.09
C ILE A 51 -15.54 6.11 9.73
N LEU A 52 -15.11 5.27 10.66
CA LEU A 52 -13.86 5.39 11.40
C LEU A 52 -12.93 4.22 11.07
N VAL A 53 -11.69 4.53 10.67
CA VAL A 53 -10.62 3.57 10.50
C VAL A 53 -9.72 3.56 11.74
N LEU A 54 -9.57 2.39 12.36
CA LEU A 54 -8.74 2.18 13.53
C LEU A 54 -7.33 1.67 13.14
N PRO A 55 -6.29 1.98 13.94
CA PRO A 55 -4.97 1.42 13.73
C PRO A 55 -4.95 -0.09 14.04
N SER A 56 -4.02 -0.82 13.43
CA SER A 56 -3.88 -2.28 13.65
C SER A 56 -3.35 -2.58 15.05
N LEU A 57 -3.94 -3.53 15.78
CA LEU A 57 -3.40 -4.00 17.05
C LEU A 57 -2.16 -4.89 16.86
N ASP A 58 -1.37 -5.08 17.93
CA ASP A 58 -0.29 -6.06 17.92
C ASP A 58 -0.82 -7.47 17.61
N SER A 59 -0.08 -8.23 16.81
CA SER A 59 -0.51 -9.56 16.34
C SER A 59 -0.82 -10.55 17.46
N ILE A 60 -0.06 -10.53 18.56
CA ILE A 60 -0.26 -11.43 19.69
C ILE A 60 -1.52 -11.01 20.44
N GLU A 61 -1.61 -9.74 20.85
CA GLU A 61 -2.76 -9.21 21.56
C GLU A 61 -4.05 -9.41 20.77
N SER A 62 -4.02 -9.09 19.47
CA SER A 62 -5.17 -9.23 18.59
C SER A 62 -5.63 -10.68 18.48
N SER A 63 -4.71 -11.65 18.43
CA SER A 63 -5.04 -13.06 18.24
C SER A 63 -5.53 -13.75 19.51
N ASP A 64 -5.03 -13.32 20.68
CA ASP A 64 -5.42 -13.91 21.97
C ASP A 64 -6.77 -13.37 22.47
N LYS A 65 -7.13 -12.14 22.08
CA LYS A 65 -8.37 -11.47 22.48
C LYS A 65 -9.33 -11.23 21.32
N TYR A 66 -9.19 -11.97 20.22
CA TYR A 66 -9.95 -11.71 18.98
C TYR A 66 -11.46 -11.55 19.22
N ASP A 67 -12.09 -12.52 19.89
CA ASP A 67 -13.54 -12.49 20.16
C ASP A 67 -13.94 -11.33 21.08
N GLU A 68 -13.14 -11.04 22.11
CA GLU A 68 -13.35 -9.90 23.01
C GLU A 68 -13.28 -8.56 22.25
N ILE A 69 -12.29 -8.40 21.37
CA ILE A 69 -12.14 -7.21 20.54
C ILE A 69 -13.35 -7.06 19.62
N VAL A 70 -13.75 -8.13 18.94
CA VAL A 70 -14.90 -8.12 18.02
C VAL A 70 -16.18 -7.70 18.75
N ASP A 71 -16.44 -8.26 19.93
CA ASP A 71 -17.62 -7.94 20.75
C ASP A 71 -17.60 -6.48 21.23
N VAL A 72 -16.45 -6.00 21.74
CA VAL A 72 -16.30 -4.62 22.22
C VAL A 72 -16.48 -3.61 21.07
N ILE A 73 -15.87 -3.86 19.92
CA ILE A 73 -15.97 -2.98 18.76
C ILE A 73 -17.39 -2.99 18.19
N SER A 74 -18.04 -4.15 18.08
CA SER A 74 -19.43 -4.28 17.63
C SER A 74 -20.38 -3.45 18.50
N GLU A 75 -20.34 -3.65 19.82
CA GLU A 75 -21.23 -2.94 20.74
C GLU A 75 -20.93 -1.44 20.78
N THR A 76 -19.66 -1.05 20.69
CA THR A 76 -19.28 0.38 20.69
C THR A 76 -19.68 1.07 19.38
N ALA A 77 -19.49 0.43 18.22
CA ALA A 77 -19.92 0.95 16.91
C ALA A 77 -21.43 1.19 16.89
N LYS A 78 -22.19 0.24 17.45
CA LYS A 78 -23.64 0.36 17.63
C LYS A 78 -24.04 1.51 18.54
N GLN A 79 -23.39 1.65 19.69
CA GLN A 79 -23.68 2.73 20.64
C GLN A 79 -23.34 4.12 20.07
N ALA A 80 -22.26 4.21 19.31
CA ALA A 80 -21.77 5.46 18.71
C ALA A 80 -22.41 5.75 17.34
N ASN A 81 -23.18 4.81 16.77
CA ASN A 81 -23.83 4.93 15.47
C ASN A 81 -22.86 5.29 14.33
N VAL A 82 -21.70 4.63 14.30
CA VAL A 82 -20.60 4.86 13.34
C VAL A 82 -20.15 3.54 12.71
N TYR A 83 -19.78 3.55 11.43
CA TYR A 83 -19.09 2.38 10.84
C TYR A 83 -17.67 2.32 11.37
N VAL A 84 -17.18 1.13 11.69
CA VAL A 84 -15.82 0.95 12.21
C VAL A 84 -15.09 -0.09 11.37
N ALA A 85 -13.94 0.28 10.83
CA ALA A 85 -13.03 -0.62 10.14
C ALA A 85 -11.76 -0.85 10.97
N ILE A 86 -11.38 -2.11 11.13
CA ILE A 86 -10.23 -2.52 11.96
C ILE A 86 -9.51 -3.71 11.33
N HIS A 87 -8.18 -3.73 11.47
CA HIS A 87 -7.34 -4.88 11.15
C HIS A 87 -7.05 -5.70 12.39
N LEU A 88 -7.30 -7.00 12.33
CA LEU A 88 -7.09 -7.97 13.39
C LEU A 88 -6.35 -9.20 12.88
N TYR A 89 -5.69 -9.89 13.81
CA TYR A 89 -5.09 -11.20 13.62
C TYR A 89 -5.95 -12.26 14.32
N GLU A 90 -6.24 -13.35 13.62
CA GLU A 90 -7.09 -14.45 14.07
C GLU A 90 -6.28 -15.77 14.08
N LYS A 91 -6.44 -16.60 15.10
CA LYS A 91 -5.96 -17.99 15.11
C LYS A 91 -7.02 -18.89 14.46
N ALA A 92 -6.99 -19.00 13.15
CA ALA A 92 -7.94 -19.82 12.40
C ALA A 92 -7.63 -21.31 12.59
N ARG A 93 -8.66 -22.12 12.86
CA ARG A 93 -8.52 -23.57 12.97
C ARG A 93 -8.54 -24.22 11.58
N CYS A 94 -7.49 -24.96 11.29
CA CYS A 94 -7.21 -25.65 10.04
C CYS A 94 -7.32 -27.15 10.17
N HIS A 95 -7.27 -27.85 9.02
CA HIS A 95 -7.22 -29.32 9.01
C HIS A 95 -5.98 -29.86 9.75
N VAL A 96 -4.86 -29.13 9.71
CA VAL A 96 -3.56 -29.55 10.26
C VAL A 96 -3.06 -28.63 11.39
N GLY A 97 -3.96 -27.96 12.12
CA GLY A 97 -3.57 -27.16 13.29
C GLY A 97 -4.27 -25.81 13.35
N HIS A 98 -3.56 -24.79 13.84
CA HIS A 98 -4.01 -23.40 13.79
C HIS A 98 -3.06 -22.60 12.92
N GLU A 99 -3.62 -21.72 12.09
CA GLU A 99 -2.88 -20.78 11.26
C GLU A 99 -3.24 -19.36 11.67
N MET A 100 -2.26 -18.45 11.56
CA MET A 100 -2.49 -17.04 11.76
C MET A 100 -3.06 -16.42 10.47
N VAL A 101 -4.22 -15.79 10.59
CA VAL A 101 -4.92 -15.12 9.49
C VAL A 101 -5.05 -13.64 9.83
N ARG A 102 -4.72 -12.80 8.86
CA ARG A 102 -4.97 -11.36 8.90
C ARG A 102 -6.39 -11.09 8.41
N SER A 103 -7.14 -10.27 9.12
CA SER A 103 -8.56 -9.99 8.87
C SER A 103 -8.84 -8.50 8.98
N ASN A 104 -9.24 -7.87 7.88
CA ASN A 104 -9.91 -6.56 7.94
C ASN A 104 -11.41 -6.81 8.15
N LEU A 105 -11.95 -6.25 9.23
CA LEU A 105 -13.38 -6.31 9.54
C LEU A 105 -13.99 -4.92 9.40
N VAL A 106 -15.22 -4.87 8.89
CA VAL A 106 -16.02 -3.65 8.92
C VAL A 106 -17.33 -3.92 9.64
N PHE A 107 -17.56 -3.14 10.70
CA PHE A 107 -18.79 -3.12 11.48
C PHE A 107 -19.67 -1.96 11.00
N ASP A 108 -20.97 -2.20 10.84
CA ASP A 108 -21.93 -1.15 10.55
C ASP A 108 -22.41 -0.41 11.81
N ARG A 109 -23.29 0.57 11.61
CA ARG A 109 -23.92 1.35 12.69
C ARG A 109 -24.78 0.55 13.67
N LYS A 110 -25.11 -0.70 13.35
CA LYS A 110 -25.84 -1.62 14.23
C LYS A 110 -24.89 -2.58 14.97
N GLY A 111 -23.59 -2.50 14.69
CA GLY A 111 -22.56 -3.40 15.19
C GLY A 111 -22.45 -4.70 14.39
N GLU A 112 -23.14 -4.84 13.26
CA GLU A 112 -23.07 -6.05 12.42
C GLU A 112 -21.84 -6.02 11.52
N ILE A 113 -21.18 -7.17 11.34
CA ILE A 113 -20.05 -7.29 10.41
C ILE A 113 -20.59 -7.32 8.99
N VAL A 114 -20.28 -6.29 8.19
CA VAL A 114 -20.76 -6.11 6.81
C VAL A 114 -19.70 -6.38 5.75
N ALA A 115 -18.43 -6.42 6.13
CA ALA A 115 -17.34 -6.87 5.26
C ALA A 115 -16.26 -7.59 6.06
N VAL A 116 -15.70 -8.63 5.46
CA VAL A 116 -14.53 -9.35 5.98
C VAL A 116 -13.57 -9.60 4.83
N TYR A 117 -12.33 -9.17 5.00
CA TYR A 117 -11.26 -9.39 4.02
C TYR A 117 -10.06 -10.06 4.68
N ARG A 118 -9.76 -11.29 4.25
CA ARG A 118 -8.80 -12.20 4.90
C ARG A 118 -7.62 -12.56 4.02
N LYS A 119 -6.44 -12.60 4.63
CA LYS A 119 -5.22 -13.11 4.03
C LYS A 119 -4.41 -13.95 5.02
N PRO A 120 -3.70 -14.98 4.55
CA PRO A 120 -2.76 -15.69 5.40
C PRO A 120 -1.62 -14.77 5.86
N GLN A 121 -1.05 -15.07 7.03
CA GLN A 121 0.15 -14.38 7.53
C GLN A 121 1.43 -14.83 6.80
N ASN A 122 1.48 -16.08 6.31
CA ASN A 122 2.65 -16.66 5.64
C ASN A 122 2.26 -17.48 4.39
N SER A 123 3.25 -17.80 3.55
CA SER A 123 3.09 -18.49 2.25
C SER A 123 2.47 -19.89 2.34
N ASN A 124 2.58 -20.54 3.49
CA ASN A 124 2.22 -21.95 3.65
C ASN A 124 0.80 -22.10 4.22
N ALA A 125 0.17 -20.99 4.62
CA ALA A 125 -1.16 -20.97 5.19
C ALA A 125 -2.22 -20.81 4.10
N ASN A 126 -3.05 -21.85 3.92
CA ASN A 126 -4.15 -21.87 2.96
C ASN A 126 -5.52 -21.79 3.65
N CYS A 127 -5.56 -21.71 4.98
CA CYS A 127 -6.82 -21.62 5.68
C CYS A 127 -7.46 -20.25 5.46
N THR A 128 -8.60 -20.26 4.77
CA THR A 128 -9.53 -19.13 4.72
C THR A 128 -8.98 -17.84 4.10
N ALA A 129 -8.22 -17.96 3.00
CA ALA A 129 -7.93 -16.80 2.16
C ALA A 129 -9.23 -16.28 1.49
N SER A 130 -9.43 -14.96 1.51
CA SER A 130 -10.43 -14.34 0.64
C SER A 130 -10.01 -14.50 -0.83
N PRO A 131 -10.95 -14.41 -1.79
CA PRO A 131 -10.59 -14.28 -3.19
C PRO A 131 -9.56 -13.15 -3.37
N SER A 132 -8.76 -13.22 -4.42
CA SER A 132 -7.75 -12.21 -4.80
C SER A 132 -8.35 -10.86 -5.24
N VAL A 133 -9.54 -10.52 -4.73
CA VAL A 133 -10.29 -9.31 -5.02
C VAL A 133 -10.62 -8.62 -3.69
N PRO A 134 -10.56 -7.28 -3.62
CA PRO A 134 -11.04 -6.53 -2.46
C PRO A 134 -12.46 -6.94 -2.04
N ALA A 135 -12.70 -7.07 -0.74
CA ALA A 135 -14.07 -7.21 -0.24
C ALA A 135 -14.81 -5.87 -0.42
N THR A 136 -16.09 -5.91 -0.81
CA THR A 136 -16.88 -4.69 -1.00
C THR A 136 -18.15 -4.70 -0.17
N PHE A 137 -18.54 -3.55 0.37
CA PHE A 137 -19.82 -3.36 1.05
C PHE A 137 -20.42 -2.00 0.70
N THR A 138 -21.74 -1.85 0.84
CA THR A 138 -22.44 -0.59 0.59
C THR A 138 -23.08 -0.10 1.88
N THR A 139 -22.86 1.16 2.19
CA THR A 139 -23.37 1.80 3.41
C THR A 139 -24.82 2.26 3.25
N ASP A 140 -25.48 2.49 4.38
CA ASP A 140 -26.81 3.13 4.49
C ASP A 140 -26.83 4.57 3.94
N PHE A 141 -25.67 5.24 3.88
CA PHE A 141 -25.51 6.53 3.22
C PHE A 141 -25.14 6.41 1.73
N GLY A 142 -25.23 5.22 1.13
CA GLY A 142 -25.17 5.02 -0.32
C GLY A 142 -23.76 5.12 -0.91
N VAL A 143 -22.73 4.79 -0.13
CA VAL A 143 -21.34 4.69 -0.62
C VAL A 143 -20.92 3.22 -0.64
N THR A 144 -20.38 2.78 -1.77
CA THR A 144 -19.74 1.46 -1.86
C THR A 144 -18.25 1.60 -1.57
N PHE A 145 -17.78 0.86 -0.58
CA PHE A 145 -16.38 0.80 -0.20
C PHE A 145 -15.73 -0.51 -0.62
N GLY A 146 -14.48 -0.45 -1.07
CA GLY A 146 -13.58 -1.58 -1.18
C GLY A 146 -12.67 -1.65 0.06
N VAL A 147 -12.42 -2.85 0.57
CA VAL A 147 -11.56 -3.09 1.73
C VAL A 147 -10.29 -3.79 1.27
N MET A 148 -9.13 -3.21 1.61
CA MET A 148 -7.81 -3.66 1.17
C MET A 148 -6.82 -3.66 2.33
N MET A 149 -5.74 -4.43 2.19
CA MET A 149 -4.57 -4.37 3.09
C MET A 149 -3.45 -3.53 2.49
N GLU A 150 -2.54 -3.01 3.32
CA GLU A 150 -1.46 -2.11 2.86
C GLU A 150 -0.65 -2.68 1.68
N GLU A 151 -0.36 -3.99 1.70
CA GLU A 151 0.33 -4.68 0.61
C GLU A 151 -0.44 -4.68 -0.72
N ASP A 152 -1.78 -4.58 -0.69
CA ASP A 152 -2.62 -4.58 -1.88
C ASP A 152 -2.43 -3.36 -2.76
N LEU A 153 -1.98 -2.22 -2.22
CA LEU A 153 -1.64 -1.06 -3.04
C LEU A 153 -0.58 -1.42 -4.09
N ALA A 154 0.41 -2.23 -3.67
CA ALA A 154 1.48 -2.68 -4.54
C ALA A 154 1.05 -3.87 -5.41
N LEU A 155 0.05 -4.66 -5.03
CA LEU A 155 -0.35 -5.85 -5.78
C LEU A 155 -1.46 -5.58 -6.79
N TYR A 156 -2.51 -4.85 -6.40
CA TYR A 156 -3.68 -4.60 -7.24
C TYR A 156 -3.47 -3.55 -8.33
N ASP A 157 -4.15 -3.76 -9.44
CA ASP A 157 -4.27 -2.85 -10.58
C ASP A 157 -5.73 -2.38 -10.75
N GLU A 158 -5.98 -1.61 -11.81
CA GLU A 158 -7.30 -1.05 -12.11
C GLU A 158 -8.39 -2.12 -12.26
N GLU A 159 -8.06 -3.32 -12.78
CA GLU A 159 -9.05 -4.40 -12.98
C GLU A 159 -9.61 -4.90 -11.64
N HIS A 160 -8.79 -4.86 -10.59
CA HIS A 160 -9.18 -5.25 -9.24
C HIS A 160 -10.11 -4.24 -8.57
N LEU A 161 -10.10 -2.96 -9.00
CA LEU A 161 -10.89 -1.89 -8.38
C LEU A 161 -12.37 -1.94 -8.74
N LYS A 162 -12.73 -2.61 -9.85
CA LYS A 162 -14.12 -2.86 -10.28
C LYS A 162 -15.03 -1.61 -10.29
N GLY A 163 -14.46 -0.44 -10.55
CA GLY A 163 -15.17 0.84 -10.58
C GLY A 163 -15.58 1.41 -9.22
N VAL A 164 -15.06 0.85 -8.11
CA VAL A 164 -15.24 1.40 -6.77
C VAL A 164 -14.41 2.68 -6.63
N GLN A 165 -14.97 3.73 -6.04
CA GLN A 165 -14.30 5.03 -5.86
C GLN A 165 -13.87 5.31 -4.41
N ASN A 166 -14.22 4.46 -3.46
CA ASN A 166 -13.96 4.68 -2.04
C ASN A 166 -13.32 3.43 -1.45
N PHE A 167 -12.15 3.57 -0.83
CA PHE A 167 -11.38 2.45 -0.30
C PHE A 167 -10.99 2.67 1.15
N ILE A 168 -10.97 1.56 1.88
CA ILE A 168 -10.43 1.46 3.24
C ILE A 168 -9.16 0.63 3.17
N LEU A 169 -8.09 1.16 3.75
CA LEU A 169 -6.79 0.51 3.78
C LEU A 169 -6.33 0.35 5.23
N THR A 170 -6.19 -0.89 5.67
CA THR A 170 -5.75 -1.23 7.03
C THR A 170 -4.84 -2.45 7.03
N GLY A 171 -4.06 -2.63 8.08
CA GLY A 171 -3.16 -3.76 8.21
C GLY A 171 -1.73 -3.35 7.97
N ASP A 172 -1.04 -3.12 9.07
CA ASP A 172 0.34 -2.63 9.07
C ASP A 172 1.24 -3.59 8.30
N TRP A 173 1.91 -3.07 7.29
CA TRP A 173 2.88 -3.83 6.50
C TRP A 173 4.22 -3.11 6.42
N GLN A 174 5.26 -3.74 6.97
CA GLN A 174 6.63 -3.26 6.78
C GLN A 174 7.13 -3.73 5.42
N SER A 175 6.94 -2.88 4.40
CA SER A 175 7.52 -3.11 3.08
C SER A 175 9.05 -3.05 3.13
N GLU A 176 9.71 -4.06 2.55
CA GLU A 176 11.16 -4.05 2.27
C GLU A 176 11.55 -3.06 1.16
N LEU A 177 10.55 -2.56 0.42
CA LEU A 177 10.67 -1.51 -0.59
C LEU A 177 10.11 -0.21 -0.01
N PRO A 178 10.95 0.73 0.45
CA PRO A 178 10.48 1.94 1.09
C PRO A 178 9.49 2.75 0.25
N PHE A 179 9.70 2.88 -1.07
CA PHE A 179 8.76 3.57 -1.95
C PHE A 179 7.38 2.90 -2.05
N LEU A 180 7.27 1.63 -1.67
CA LEU A 180 6.01 0.89 -1.59
C LEU A 180 5.49 0.72 -0.16
N SER A 181 6.09 1.38 0.84
CA SER A 181 5.46 1.50 2.14
C SER A 181 4.13 2.26 2.00
N ALA A 182 3.06 1.79 2.64
CA ALA A 182 1.73 2.37 2.45
C ALA A 182 1.69 3.87 2.78
N ALA A 183 2.39 4.31 3.82
CA ALA A 183 2.47 5.72 4.19
C ALA A 183 3.11 6.60 3.10
N LEU A 184 4.06 6.07 2.31
CA LEU A 184 4.67 6.79 1.20
C LEU A 184 3.89 6.63 -0.11
N PHE A 185 3.26 5.49 -0.31
CA PHE A 185 2.66 5.12 -1.59
C PHE A 185 1.17 5.48 -1.71
N ALA A 186 0.42 5.46 -0.60
CA ALA A 186 -1.02 5.74 -0.55
C ALA A 186 -1.44 7.06 -1.23
N PRO A 187 -0.73 8.20 -1.04
CA PRO A 187 -1.10 9.45 -1.70
C PRO A 187 -1.00 9.34 -3.24
N SER A 188 0.07 8.71 -3.72
CA SER A 188 0.32 8.52 -5.15
C SER A 188 -0.68 7.54 -5.78
N TRP A 189 -1.00 6.48 -5.05
CA TRP A 189 -1.96 5.47 -5.48
C TRP A 189 -3.38 6.06 -5.57
N SER A 190 -3.82 6.80 -4.55
CA SER A 190 -5.12 7.50 -4.55
C SER A 190 -5.18 8.54 -5.68
N TYR A 191 -4.11 9.32 -5.86
CA TYR A 191 -4.00 10.32 -6.92
C TYR A 191 -4.14 9.71 -8.33
N THR A 192 -3.41 8.64 -8.60
CA THR A 192 -3.33 8.01 -9.92
C THR A 192 -4.63 7.31 -10.28
N ASN A 193 -5.23 6.58 -9.33
CA ASN A 193 -6.51 5.90 -9.53
C ASN A 193 -7.72 6.84 -9.43
N ASN A 194 -7.52 8.09 -8.97
CA ASN A 194 -8.55 9.08 -8.69
C ASN A 194 -9.69 8.56 -7.80
N VAL A 195 -9.31 7.97 -6.66
CA VAL A 195 -10.24 7.37 -5.68
C VAL A 195 -10.01 7.92 -4.28
N ASN A 196 -11.05 7.91 -3.47
CA ASN A 196 -10.95 8.18 -2.04
C ASN A 196 -10.28 7.01 -1.34
N LEU A 197 -9.34 7.30 -0.45
CA LEU A 197 -8.61 6.32 0.32
C LEU A 197 -8.57 6.77 1.79
N VAL A 198 -9.20 5.99 2.66
CA VAL A 198 -9.12 6.17 4.12
C VAL A 198 -8.16 5.12 4.64
N SER A 199 -6.96 5.54 5.04
CA SER A 199 -5.91 4.67 5.56
C SER A 199 -5.46 5.10 6.95
N THR A 200 -4.72 4.21 7.62
CA THR A 200 -4.00 4.49 8.87
C THR A 200 -2.93 5.58 8.75
N SER A 201 -2.56 6.00 7.53
CA SER A 201 -1.61 7.08 7.26
C SER A 201 -2.27 8.41 6.91
N GLY A 202 -3.59 8.42 6.69
CA GLY A 202 -4.33 9.62 6.33
C GLY A 202 -5.58 9.35 5.49
N ILE A 203 -6.30 10.44 5.22
CA ILE A 203 -7.51 10.48 4.41
C ILE A 203 -7.18 11.23 3.12
N TYR A 204 -7.26 10.53 2.00
CA TYR A 204 -6.92 11.05 0.66
C TYR A 204 -8.14 11.06 -0.23
N SER A 205 -8.27 12.09 -1.06
CA SER A 205 -9.40 12.32 -1.97
C SER A 205 -8.90 12.42 -3.40
N GLY A 206 -8.57 11.28 -4.00
CA GLY A 206 -8.03 11.17 -5.35
C GLY A 206 -6.99 12.24 -5.68
N LYS A 207 -7.24 13.01 -6.74
CA LYS A 207 -6.36 14.08 -7.18
C LYS A 207 -6.28 15.26 -6.22
N ALA A 208 -7.24 15.49 -5.32
CA ALA A 208 -7.16 16.54 -4.30
C ALA A 208 -6.26 16.19 -3.12
N GLY A 209 -5.67 14.99 -3.10
CA GLY A 209 -4.62 14.60 -2.16
C GLY A 209 -5.11 14.49 -0.71
N LEU A 210 -4.20 14.77 0.23
CA LEU A 210 -4.44 14.60 1.67
C LEU A 210 -5.46 15.63 2.18
N LYS A 211 -6.57 15.15 2.75
CA LYS A 211 -7.60 15.98 3.40
C LYS A 211 -7.41 16.07 4.91
N ALA A 212 -7.00 14.98 5.55
CA ALA A 212 -6.66 14.94 6.97
C ALA A 212 -5.71 13.78 7.27
N GLY A 213 -4.69 14.00 8.09
CA GLY A 213 -3.70 12.96 8.45
C GLY A 213 -2.85 13.28 9.67
N SER A 214 -3.23 14.32 10.43
CA SER A 214 -2.49 14.77 11.61
C SER A 214 -3.43 14.87 12.80
N GLY A 215 -2.90 14.56 13.99
CA GLY A 215 -3.68 14.51 15.22
C GLY A 215 -4.15 13.10 15.54
N ARG A 216 -4.65 12.91 16.77
CA ARG A 216 -5.09 11.60 17.25
C ARG A 216 -6.30 11.10 16.46
N LEU A 217 -7.38 11.87 16.42
CA LEU A 217 -8.53 11.62 15.55
C LEU A 217 -8.50 12.67 14.42
N ALA A 218 -8.18 12.23 13.21
CA ALA A 218 -8.19 13.09 12.03
C ALA A 218 -9.48 12.82 11.24
N VAL A 219 -10.20 13.88 10.89
CA VAL A 219 -11.53 13.80 10.28
C VAL A 219 -11.59 14.68 9.05
N ALA A 220 -12.21 14.20 7.98
CA ALA A 220 -12.43 14.96 6.76
C ALA A 220 -13.78 14.62 6.11
N ASP A 221 -14.39 15.62 5.48
CA ASP A 221 -15.53 15.42 4.59
C ASP A 221 -15.00 15.04 3.19
N LEU A 222 -15.55 13.97 2.63
CA LEU A 222 -15.20 13.45 1.31
C LEU A 222 -16.43 13.43 0.41
N LEU A 223 -16.25 13.81 -0.85
CA LEU A 223 -17.29 13.62 -1.86
C LEU A 223 -17.43 12.13 -2.17
N LYS A 224 -18.66 11.65 -2.32
CA LYS A 224 -18.92 10.23 -2.64
C LYS A 224 -18.35 9.83 -4.00
N ASN A 225 -18.34 10.80 -4.93
CA ASN A 225 -17.75 10.67 -6.26
C ASN A 225 -16.63 11.71 -6.42
N VAL A 226 -15.44 11.28 -6.83
CA VAL A 226 -14.22 12.11 -6.86
C VAL A 226 -14.10 12.95 -8.15
N GLU A 227 -15.21 13.22 -8.82
CA GLU A 227 -15.19 13.93 -10.10
C GLU A 227 -14.91 15.43 -9.91
N ASN A 228 -13.99 15.97 -10.72
CA ASN A 228 -13.69 17.41 -10.87
C ASN A 228 -12.99 18.12 -9.69
N GLU A 229 -12.36 17.40 -8.76
CA GLU A 229 -11.53 18.09 -7.76
C GLU A 229 -10.22 18.64 -8.36
N VAL A 230 -9.76 19.77 -7.82
CA VAL A 230 -8.49 20.39 -8.21
C VAL A 230 -7.34 19.46 -7.82
N SER A 231 -6.55 19.07 -8.83
CA SER A 231 -5.38 18.21 -8.65
C SER A 231 -4.34 18.91 -7.80
N VAL A 232 -3.86 18.29 -6.72
CA VAL A 232 -2.71 18.73 -5.89
C VAL A 232 -1.54 17.76 -6.05
N VAL A 233 -0.36 18.20 -5.63
CA VAL A 233 0.82 17.31 -5.60
C VAL A 233 0.59 16.17 -4.61
N PRO A 234 0.72 14.88 -4.99
CA PRO A 234 0.61 13.76 -4.06
C PRO A 234 1.90 13.63 -3.22
N SER A 235 2.23 14.68 -2.47
CA SER A 235 3.46 14.74 -1.68
C SER A 235 3.26 14.19 -0.28
N VAL A 236 4.24 13.44 0.19
CA VAL A 236 4.31 13.02 1.58
C VAL A 236 5.16 14.02 2.37
N ASN A 237 4.53 14.69 3.35
CA ASN A 237 5.19 15.63 4.25
C ASN A 237 5.73 14.87 5.47
N THR A 238 6.91 14.27 5.38
CA THR A 238 7.45 13.45 6.48
C THR A 238 8.73 14.00 7.10
N PRO A 239 8.86 13.92 8.44
CA PRO A 239 10.16 13.97 9.09
C PRO A 239 10.96 12.68 8.83
N VAL A 240 12.28 12.82 9.01
CA VAL A 240 13.44 12.05 8.51
C VAL A 240 13.47 10.51 8.76
N ASN A 241 12.47 9.91 9.43
CA ASN A 241 12.56 8.52 9.92
C ASN A 241 11.93 7.44 9.01
N PHE A 242 11.77 7.69 7.71
CA PHE A 242 11.44 6.62 6.78
C PHE A 242 12.72 5.93 6.32
N LEU A 243 12.66 4.60 6.16
CA LEU A 243 13.75 3.86 5.54
C LEU A 243 14.03 4.49 4.17
N ALA A 244 15.25 4.95 3.94
CA ALA A 244 15.65 5.39 2.61
C ALA A 244 15.72 4.17 1.69
N GLU A 245 15.35 4.32 0.42
CA GLU A 245 15.50 3.24 -0.56
C GLU A 245 16.98 2.82 -0.66
N ASP A 246 17.22 1.51 -0.70
CA ASP A 246 18.55 0.99 -0.98
C ASP A 246 18.88 1.18 -2.46
N LEU A 247 19.54 2.29 -2.77
CA LEU A 247 19.96 2.63 -4.12
C LEU A 247 21.13 1.78 -4.64
N ASN A 248 21.68 0.85 -3.86
CA ASN A 248 22.80 -0.01 -4.33
C ASN A 248 22.41 -0.89 -5.52
N LEU A 249 21.12 -1.20 -5.68
CA LEU A 249 20.60 -1.96 -6.81
C LEU A 249 20.30 -1.08 -8.03
N PHE A 250 20.43 0.24 -7.91
CA PHE A 250 20.15 1.20 -8.98
C PHE A 250 21.43 1.54 -9.74
N VAL A 251 21.27 1.86 -11.02
CA VAL A 251 22.30 2.62 -11.73
C VAL A 251 22.09 4.08 -11.37
N MET A 252 23.07 4.68 -10.70
CA MET A 252 22.99 6.05 -10.20
C MET A 252 24.15 6.94 -10.68
N LYS A 253 23.84 8.22 -10.86
CA LYS A 253 24.80 9.29 -11.13
C LYS A 253 24.54 10.43 -10.17
N GLN A 254 25.59 10.92 -9.51
CA GLN A 254 25.48 12.09 -8.65
C GLN A 254 25.09 13.32 -9.47
N LEU A 255 24.16 14.11 -8.97
CA LEU A 255 23.73 15.36 -9.57
C LEU A 255 24.88 16.39 -9.53
N ASP A 256 25.24 16.94 -10.68
CA ASP A 256 26.15 18.08 -10.75
C ASP A 256 25.38 19.38 -10.40
N LEU A 257 25.52 19.83 -9.15
CA LEU A 257 24.87 21.04 -8.65
C LEU A 257 25.35 22.33 -9.35
N HIS A 258 26.57 22.35 -9.87
CA HIS A 258 27.11 23.51 -10.55
C HIS A 258 26.55 23.60 -11.97
N ALA A 259 26.50 22.48 -12.69
CA ALA A 259 25.84 22.40 -14.00
C ALA A 259 24.34 22.67 -13.88
N SER A 260 23.68 22.16 -12.84
CA SER A 260 22.24 22.34 -12.63
C SER A 260 21.82 23.79 -12.41
N ALA A 261 22.72 24.67 -11.94
CA ALA A 261 22.40 26.10 -11.80
C ALA A 261 22.06 26.77 -13.15
N ASN A 262 22.52 26.21 -14.26
CA ASN A 262 22.18 26.66 -15.62
C ASN A 262 21.09 25.80 -16.29
N GLY A 263 20.67 24.71 -15.64
CA GLY A 263 19.79 23.70 -16.21
C GLY A 263 20.56 22.74 -17.12
N TYR A 264 20.40 21.45 -16.90
CA TYR A 264 21.02 20.41 -17.73
C TYR A 264 20.17 19.15 -17.79
N THR A 265 20.43 18.33 -18.80
CA THR A 265 19.77 17.05 -19.03
C THR A 265 20.77 15.91 -18.88
N GLU A 266 20.36 14.85 -18.20
CA GLU A 266 21.10 13.60 -18.06
C GLU A 266 20.21 12.41 -18.35
N THR A 267 20.74 11.42 -19.06
CA THR A 267 20.04 10.17 -19.32
C THR A 267 20.76 9.04 -18.62
N ILE A 268 20.03 8.30 -17.80
CA ILE A 268 20.55 7.15 -17.06
C ILE A 268 19.75 5.93 -17.46
N CYS A 269 20.46 4.84 -17.76
CA CYS A 269 19.84 3.60 -18.19
C CYS A 269 20.22 2.46 -17.26
N HIS A 270 19.23 1.65 -16.89
CA HIS A 270 19.45 0.34 -16.29
C HIS A 270 18.82 -0.72 -17.21
N ARG A 271 19.67 -1.61 -17.76
CA ARG A 271 19.30 -2.59 -18.78
C ARG A 271 18.66 -1.90 -19.99
N SER A 272 17.46 -2.31 -20.42
CA SER A 272 16.72 -1.74 -21.54
C SER A 272 15.88 -0.49 -21.20
N PHE A 273 15.90 -0.04 -19.95
CA PHE A 273 15.06 1.08 -19.48
C PHE A 273 15.93 2.31 -19.21
N CYS A 274 15.51 3.47 -19.70
CA CYS A 274 16.23 4.73 -19.57
C CYS A 274 15.32 5.83 -19.05
N CYS A 275 15.85 6.62 -18.12
CA CYS A 275 15.22 7.81 -17.56
C CYS A 275 15.99 9.05 -18.01
N GLU A 276 15.29 10.01 -18.60
CA GLU A 276 15.80 11.34 -18.90
C GLU A 276 15.42 12.28 -17.76
N PHE A 277 16.44 12.89 -17.15
CA PHE A 277 16.32 13.85 -16.07
C PHE A 277 16.75 15.22 -16.57
N TYR A 278 15.85 16.19 -16.52
CA TYR A 278 16.20 17.60 -16.63
C TYR A 278 16.11 18.24 -15.25
N VAL A 279 17.19 18.90 -14.82
CA VAL A 279 17.27 19.52 -13.50
C VAL A 279 17.83 20.93 -13.60
N LYS A 280 17.11 21.88 -13.03
CA LYS A 280 17.55 23.26 -12.86
C LYS A 280 17.41 23.69 -11.41
N THR A 281 18.52 24.05 -10.76
CA THR A 281 18.56 24.53 -9.38
C THR A 281 18.71 26.04 -9.33
N ALA A 282 18.30 26.64 -8.21
CA ALA A 282 18.56 28.05 -7.96
C ALA A 282 20.08 28.30 -7.76
N LYS A 283 20.57 29.45 -8.21
CA LYS A 283 22.01 29.80 -8.17
C LYS A 283 22.62 29.87 -6.75
N ASP A 284 21.80 30.13 -5.73
CA ASP A 284 22.24 30.27 -4.33
C ASP A 284 22.20 28.95 -3.53
N THR A 285 22.12 27.81 -4.22
CA THR A 285 22.02 26.49 -3.58
C THR A 285 23.34 26.13 -2.87
N LYS A 286 23.27 25.78 -1.58
CA LYS A 286 24.44 25.34 -0.81
C LYS A 286 25.02 24.03 -1.40
N THR A 287 26.33 23.98 -1.62
CA THR A 287 27.05 22.90 -2.32
C THR A 287 27.24 21.62 -1.51
N GLU A 288 26.79 21.58 -0.24
CA GLU A 288 26.99 20.42 0.64
C GLU A 288 25.91 19.34 0.47
N SER A 289 24.78 19.65 -0.18
CA SER A 289 23.70 18.68 -0.38
C SER A 289 24.05 17.67 -1.48
N THR A 290 23.89 16.38 -1.21
CA THR A 290 24.13 15.32 -2.19
C THR A 290 22.80 14.80 -2.74
N TYR A 291 22.63 14.93 -4.05
CA TYR A 291 21.51 14.35 -4.80
C TYR A 291 22.03 13.34 -5.81
N ASN A 292 21.26 12.29 -6.03
CA ASN A 292 21.52 11.25 -6.99
C ASN A 292 20.35 11.12 -7.94
N LEU A 293 20.67 11.00 -9.22
CA LEU A 293 19.76 10.57 -10.27
C LEU A 293 19.91 9.06 -10.37
N ALA A 294 18.82 8.30 -10.24
CA ALA A 294 18.87 6.85 -10.16
C ALA A 294 17.80 6.19 -11.05
N THR A 295 18.17 5.07 -11.65
CA THR A 295 17.30 4.29 -12.54
C THR A 295 17.36 2.81 -12.19
N PHE A 296 16.20 2.17 -12.13
CA PHE A 296 16.05 0.74 -11.87
C PHE A 296 15.11 0.07 -12.87
N ASN A 297 15.44 -1.16 -13.26
CA ASN A 297 14.61 -2.04 -14.09
C ASN A 297 14.90 -3.49 -13.71
N GLY A 298 14.01 -4.09 -12.94
CA GLY A 298 14.24 -5.40 -12.35
C GLY A 298 13.03 -5.94 -11.60
N VAL A 299 13.19 -7.11 -11.01
CA VAL A 299 12.21 -7.71 -10.09
C VAL A 299 12.74 -7.60 -8.68
N ARG A 300 11.91 -7.10 -7.76
CA ARG A 300 12.25 -6.95 -6.36
C ARG A 300 11.32 -7.80 -5.50
N PRO A 301 11.82 -8.46 -4.45
CA PRO A 301 10.95 -9.05 -3.44
C PRO A 301 10.15 -7.92 -2.77
N PHE A 302 8.86 -8.18 -2.60
CA PHE A 302 7.92 -7.31 -1.90
C PHE A 302 7.24 -8.17 -0.85
N GLY A 303 7.81 -8.16 0.36
CA GLY A 303 7.35 -9.03 1.41
C GLY A 303 7.82 -10.46 1.29
N ALA A 304 7.29 -11.32 2.18
CA ALA A 304 7.68 -12.72 2.23
C ALA A 304 7.31 -13.50 0.95
N ASN A 305 6.27 -13.08 0.22
CA ASN A 305 5.58 -13.96 -0.74
C ASN A 305 5.36 -13.37 -2.13
N HIS A 306 5.75 -12.10 -2.35
CA HIS A 306 5.47 -11.44 -3.62
C HIS A 306 6.75 -10.90 -4.24
N ASN A 307 6.81 -10.97 -5.56
CA ASN A 307 7.84 -10.31 -6.35
C ASN A 307 7.13 -9.30 -7.24
N VAL A 308 7.66 -8.09 -7.30
CA VAL A 308 7.11 -7.02 -8.12
C VAL A 308 8.16 -6.63 -9.16
N ALA A 309 7.77 -6.72 -10.44
CA ALA A 309 8.57 -6.19 -11.53
C ALA A 309 8.40 -4.67 -11.57
N THR A 310 9.51 -3.93 -11.44
CA THR A 310 9.49 -2.48 -11.31
C THR A 310 10.44 -1.79 -12.27
N GLN A 311 9.99 -0.65 -12.77
CA GLN A 311 10.78 0.33 -13.51
C GLN A 311 10.72 1.62 -12.72
N ILE A 312 11.87 2.19 -12.32
CA ILE A 312 11.90 3.33 -11.41
C ILE A 312 12.86 4.39 -11.95
N CYS A 313 12.40 5.63 -11.99
CA CYS A 313 13.22 6.82 -12.20
C CYS A 313 13.12 7.67 -10.94
N VAL A 314 14.23 8.03 -10.29
CA VAL A 314 14.15 8.86 -9.08
C VAL A 314 15.34 9.81 -8.96
N LEU A 315 15.03 11.06 -8.62
CA LEU A 315 15.96 12.01 -8.04
C LEU A 315 15.82 11.92 -6.52
N SER A 316 16.90 11.55 -5.84
CA SER A 316 16.90 11.31 -4.39
C SER A 316 18.02 12.09 -3.73
N GLY A 317 17.69 12.83 -2.66
CA GLY A 317 18.62 13.63 -1.87
C GLY A 317 18.67 13.20 -0.41
N SER A 318 19.83 13.41 0.21
CA SER A 318 20.01 13.21 1.66
C SER A 318 19.41 14.34 2.50
N ASP A 319 19.29 15.54 1.92
CA ASP A 319 18.84 16.76 2.59
C ASP A 319 17.84 17.51 1.73
N SER A 320 16.91 18.21 2.38
CA SER A 320 15.88 19.01 1.71
C SER A 320 16.28 20.48 1.57
N ASN A 321 17.55 20.81 1.32
CA ASN A 321 18.03 22.20 1.33
C ASN A 321 18.22 22.78 -0.08
N VAL A 322 17.94 22.00 -1.12
CA VAL A 322 18.05 22.44 -2.51
C VAL A 322 16.72 23.01 -3.00
N ASN A 323 16.81 24.19 -3.62
CA ASN A 323 15.69 24.81 -4.31
C ASN A 323 15.79 24.48 -5.81
N PHE A 324 14.81 23.77 -6.32
CA PHE A 324 14.70 23.42 -7.72
C PHE A 324 13.81 24.43 -8.44
N GLU A 325 14.35 25.12 -9.44
CA GLU A 325 13.54 25.94 -10.34
C GLU A 325 12.68 25.04 -11.24
N ARG A 326 13.25 23.93 -11.71
CA ARG A 326 12.53 22.92 -12.48
C ARG A 326 13.17 21.54 -12.33
N ILE A 327 12.33 20.53 -12.16
CA ILE A 327 12.68 19.10 -12.27
C ILE A 327 11.73 18.51 -13.31
N SER A 328 12.26 17.76 -14.27
CA SER A 328 11.47 17.01 -15.23
C SER A 328 12.08 15.62 -15.40
N ILE A 329 11.26 14.60 -15.25
CA ILE A 329 11.64 13.20 -15.45
C ILE A 329 10.76 12.63 -16.55
N ALA A 330 11.39 12.08 -17.59
CA ALA A 330 10.70 11.44 -18.70
C ALA A 330 11.26 10.04 -18.94
N ALA A 331 10.38 9.06 -19.15
CA ALA A 331 10.78 7.70 -19.51
C ALA A 331 9.69 6.98 -20.30
N ASN A 332 10.10 5.95 -21.02
CA ASN A 332 9.20 5.03 -21.72
C ASN A 332 9.08 3.73 -20.92
N PHE A 333 7.96 3.58 -20.23
CA PHE A 333 7.63 2.42 -19.44
C PHE A 333 7.06 1.29 -20.31
N THR A 334 7.20 0.06 -19.81
CA THR A 334 6.64 -1.12 -20.47
C THR A 334 5.12 -1.00 -20.56
N LYS A 335 4.54 -1.45 -21.67
CA LYS A 335 3.08 -1.42 -21.86
C LYS A 335 2.37 -2.22 -20.76
N GLN A 336 1.17 -1.77 -20.36
CA GLN A 336 0.37 -2.38 -19.27
C GLN A 336 1.07 -2.33 -17.91
N SER A 337 2.02 -1.40 -17.72
CA SER A 337 2.49 -1.07 -16.38
C SER A 337 1.61 0.03 -15.79
N SER A 338 1.46 0.06 -14.48
CA SER A 338 0.83 1.18 -13.78
C SER A 338 1.92 2.10 -13.26
N GLN A 339 1.85 3.41 -13.54
CA GLN A 339 2.85 4.37 -13.08
C GLN A 339 2.30 5.35 -12.07
N TYR A 340 3.14 5.68 -11.10
CA TYR A 340 2.80 6.43 -9.91
C TYR A 340 3.89 7.48 -9.63
N PRO A 341 3.54 8.76 -9.42
CA PRO A 341 4.52 9.78 -9.04
C PRO A 341 5.00 9.56 -7.59
N ILE A 342 6.31 9.49 -7.38
CA ILE A 342 6.95 9.54 -6.07
C ILE A 342 7.27 11.00 -5.77
N VAL A 343 6.65 11.57 -4.74
CA VAL A 343 6.96 12.93 -4.29
C VAL A 343 7.08 12.96 -2.77
N GLN A 344 8.27 13.28 -2.28
CA GLN A 344 8.55 13.47 -0.87
C GLN A 344 9.22 14.82 -0.66
N SER A 345 8.64 15.63 0.22
CA SER A 345 9.13 16.98 0.53
C SER A 345 8.87 17.32 1.99
N THR A 346 9.71 18.17 2.58
CA THR A 346 9.44 18.74 3.91
C THR A 346 8.63 20.04 3.85
N ALA A 347 8.32 20.52 2.64
CA ALA A 347 7.53 21.72 2.41
C ALA A 347 6.30 21.40 1.54
N VAL A 348 5.27 22.24 1.65
CA VAL A 348 4.11 22.17 0.77
C VAL A 348 4.53 22.62 -0.63
N LEU A 349 4.34 21.75 -1.62
CA LEU A 349 4.73 22.02 -3.01
C LEU A 349 3.64 22.76 -3.78
N PRO A 350 4.02 23.65 -4.72
CA PRO A 350 3.08 24.40 -5.53
C PRO A 350 2.33 23.47 -6.50
N THR A 351 1.02 23.45 -6.34
CA THR A 351 0.13 22.58 -7.12
C THR A 351 0.07 22.94 -8.61
N GLU A 352 0.01 24.23 -8.93
CA GLU A 352 -0.06 24.73 -10.32
C GLU A 352 1.22 24.44 -11.13
N SER A 353 2.29 24.05 -10.44
CA SER A 353 3.61 23.80 -11.00
C SER A 353 3.94 22.31 -11.09
N PHE A 354 2.99 21.43 -10.80
CA PHE A 354 3.15 19.98 -10.86
C PHE A 354 2.34 19.39 -12.00
N ASN A 355 2.96 18.51 -12.80
CA ASN A 355 2.28 17.79 -13.86
C ASN A 355 2.76 16.34 -13.90
N PHE A 356 1.82 15.40 -13.92
CA PHE A 356 2.07 13.99 -14.12
C PHE A 356 1.20 13.50 -15.28
N GLU A 357 1.84 13.13 -16.39
CA GLU A 357 1.15 12.76 -17.62
C GLU A 357 1.62 11.40 -18.11
N VAL A 358 0.67 10.53 -18.43
CA VAL A 358 0.89 9.20 -19.01
C VAL A 358 0.26 9.17 -20.39
N LYS A 359 1.09 8.97 -21.43
CA LYS A 359 0.67 8.82 -22.82
C LYS A 359 0.91 7.39 -23.28
N SER A 360 -0.18 6.66 -23.52
CA SER A 360 -0.11 5.29 -24.04
C SER A 360 0.12 5.32 -25.56
N ASN A 361 1.20 4.70 -26.00
CA ASN A 361 1.51 4.47 -27.42
C ASN A 361 1.37 2.97 -27.75
N ALA A 362 1.50 2.60 -29.03
CA ALA A 362 1.32 1.21 -29.46
C ALA A 362 2.27 0.21 -28.75
N VAL A 363 3.47 0.68 -28.34
CA VAL A 363 4.59 -0.15 -27.87
C VAL A 363 4.96 0.10 -26.39
N SER A 364 4.72 1.30 -25.87
CA SER A 364 5.17 1.72 -24.53
C SER A 364 4.25 2.79 -23.95
N GLU A 365 4.40 3.06 -22.66
CA GLU A 365 3.75 4.16 -21.97
C GLU A 365 4.78 5.26 -21.71
N GLN A 366 4.64 6.37 -22.44
CA GLN A 366 5.51 7.53 -22.26
C GLN A 366 5.00 8.32 -21.06
N VAL A 367 5.83 8.46 -20.04
CA VAL A 367 5.46 9.14 -18.80
C VAL A 367 6.37 10.33 -18.58
N THR A 368 5.76 11.47 -18.25
CA THR A 368 6.44 12.71 -17.91
C THR A 368 5.96 13.22 -16.57
N LEU A 369 6.92 13.56 -15.72
CA LEU A 369 6.70 14.12 -14.39
C LEU A 369 7.49 15.42 -14.27
N ASP A 370 6.76 16.54 -14.18
CA ASP A 370 7.32 17.89 -14.08
C ASP A 370 6.98 18.52 -12.72
N LEU A 371 7.95 19.26 -12.17
CA LEU A 371 7.77 20.13 -11.02
C LEU A 371 8.54 21.43 -11.25
N GLU A 372 7.86 22.57 -11.19
CA GLU A 372 8.47 23.90 -11.14
C GLU A 372 8.46 24.47 -9.72
N ASN A 373 9.49 25.25 -9.38
CA ASN A 373 9.63 25.92 -8.09
C ASN A 373 9.53 24.97 -6.87
N GLY A 374 10.07 23.76 -6.99
CA GLY A 374 10.11 22.75 -5.93
C GLY A 374 11.10 23.13 -4.84
N LYS A 375 10.60 23.32 -3.61
CA LYS A 375 11.44 23.58 -2.43
C LYS A 375 11.49 22.35 -1.55
N ASN A 376 12.63 22.10 -0.93
CA ASN A 376 12.81 21.05 0.05
C ASN A 376 12.37 19.65 -0.44
N VAL A 377 12.64 19.34 -1.70
CA VAL A 377 12.32 18.04 -2.31
C VAL A 377 13.38 17.03 -1.88
N ILE A 378 12.96 15.91 -1.28
CA ILE A 378 13.84 14.81 -0.88
C ILE A 378 13.87 13.76 -2.00
N ASN A 379 12.70 13.23 -2.35
CA ASN A 379 12.54 12.24 -3.42
C ASN A 379 11.54 12.76 -4.45
N PHE A 380 11.91 12.68 -5.73
CA PHE A 380 11.06 13.03 -6.85
C PHE A 380 11.28 12.04 -7.98
N GLY A 381 10.24 11.30 -8.37
CA GLY A 381 10.42 10.17 -9.26
C GLY A 381 9.15 9.58 -9.81
N ILE A 382 9.30 8.59 -10.67
CA ILE A 382 8.21 7.81 -11.25
C ILE A 382 8.46 6.35 -10.87
N PHE A 383 7.48 5.74 -10.23
CA PHE A 383 7.44 4.31 -9.96
C PHE A 383 6.51 3.62 -10.95
N GLY A 384 7.03 2.71 -11.76
CA GLY A 384 6.27 1.87 -12.66
C GLY A 384 6.22 0.43 -12.14
N LYS A 385 5.01 -0.13 -12.06
CA LYS A 385 4.76 -1.53 -11.71
C LYS A 385 4.28 -2.28 -12.95
N ASN A 386 4.93 -3.40 -13.27
CA ASN A 386 4.44 -4.30 -14.31
C ASN A 386 3.84 -5.57 -13.69
N VAL A 387 2.56 -5.80 -13.95
CA VAL A 387 1.79 -6.95 -13.40
C VAL A 387 1.91 -8.19 -14.28
N ASN A 388 2.26 -8.04 -15.57
CA ASN A 388 2.22 -9.10 -16.59
C ASN A 388 3.58 -9.76 -16.86
N VAL A 389 4.55 -9.63 -15.95
CA VAL A 389 5.86 -10.27 -16.13
C VAL A 389 5.82 -11.68 -15.53
N ASP A 390 6.05 -12.69 -16.37
CA ASP A 390 6.29 -14.06 -15.94
C ASP A 390 7.61 -14.10 -15.16
N LEU A 391 7.51 -13.96 -13.84
CA LEU A 391 8.61 -13.77 -12.88
C LEU A 391 9.69 -14.88 -12.96
N VAL A 392 9.38 -16.00 -13.61
CA VAL A 392 10.23 -17.19 -13.73
C VAL A 392 11.11 -17.15 -14.99
N LYS A 393 10.79 -16.35 -16.01
CA LYS A 393 11.51 -16.38 -17.31
C LYS A 393 12.36 -15.16 -17.60
N ASP A 394 11.94 -13.97 -17.19
CA ASP A 394 12.49 -12.74 -17.77
C ASP A 394 13.44 -11.94 -16.86
N TYR A 395 13.57 -12.31 -15.57
CA TYR A 395 14.37 -11.54 -14.62
C TYR A 395 15.19 -12.40 -13.65
N VAL A 396 16.46 -12.04 -13.49
CA VAL A 396 17.31 -12.46 -12.37
C VAL A 396 16.83 -11.74 -11.12
N VAL A 397 16.43 -12.48 -10.09
CA VAL A 397 16.14 -11.93 -8.74
C VAL A 397 17.45 -11.40 -8.16
N GLU A 398 17.57 -10.08 -8.00
CA GLU A 398 18.73 -9.47 -7.36
C GLU A 398 18.61 -9.64 -5.84
N LYS A 399 19.29 -10.65 -5.28
CA LYS A 399 19.50 -10.83 -3.83
C LYS A 399 20.90 -10.34 -3.44
N ASN A 400 21.01 -9.62 -2.33
CA ASN A 400 22.31 -9.26 -1.74
C ASN A 400 23.10 -10.52 -1.37
N ALA A 401 24.31 -10.67 -1.92
CA ALA A 401 25.12 -11.89 -1.86
C ALA A 401 25.82 -12.18 -0.51
N THR A 402 25.31 -11.67 0.63
CA THR A 402 26.07 -11.72 1.90
C THR A 402 25.46 -12.54 3.02
N VAL A 403 24.30 -13.19 2.85
CA VAL A 403 23.69 -13.95 3.98
C VAL A 403 23.27 -15.39 3.64
N ASP A 404 23.26 -15.82 2.38
CA ASP A 404 22.52 -17.03 2.01
C ASP A 404 23.37 -18.26 1.63
N GLY A 405 24.42 -18.56 2.40
CA GLY A 405 25.12 -19.85 2.29
C GLY A 405 24.49 -20.97 3.12
N GLN A 406 23.62 -20.62 4.07
CA GLN A 406 23.04 -21.57 5.03
C GLN A 406 21.55 -21.83 4.82
N SER A 407 20.77 -20.88 4.27
CA SER A 407 19.32 -21.07 4.12
C SER A 407 18.98 -21.89 2.87
N GLU A 408 19.68 -21.69 1.74
CA GLU A 408 19.53 -22.53 0.54
C GLU A 408 19.88 -24.02 0.78
N PHE A 409 20.86 -24.31 1.64
CA PHE A 409 21.18 -25.71 2.00
C PHE A 409 20.08 -26.34 2.88
N LEU A 410 19.45 -25.56 3.75
CA LEU A 410 18.36 -26.04 4.59
C LEU A 410 17.07 -26.21 3.78
N GLU A 411 16.72 -25.28 2.89
CA GLU A 411 15.58 -25.43 1.97
C GLU A 411 15.73 -26.62 1.02
N TYR A 412 16.96 -26.88 0.51
CA TYR A 412 17.21 -28.06 -0.31
C TYR A 412 17.05 -29.37 0.47
N ILE A 413 17.43 -29.40 1.75
CA ILE A 413 17.30 -30.60 2.61
C ILE A 413 15.85 -30.84 3.03
N PHE A 414 15.07 -29.79 3.26
CA PHE A 414 13.67 -29.86 3.69
C PHE A 414 12.65 -29.81 2.54
N ASN A 415 13.11 -29.92 1.29
CA ASN A 415 12.24 -30.11 0.15
C ASN A 415 11.50 -31.47 0.28
N GLU A 416 10.18 -31.47 0.10
CA GLU A 416 9.31 -32.66 0.21
C GLU A 416 9.84 -33.83 -0.63
N ASP A 417 10.38 -33.56 -1.82
CA ASP A 417 10.96 -34.58 -2.70
C ASP A 417 12.18 -35.30 -2.08
N VAL A 418 13.01 -34.55 -1.34
CA VAL A 418 14.21 -35.09 -0.68
C VAL A 418 13.81 -35.86 0.58
N GLN A 419 12.80 -35.37 1.30
CA GLN A 419 12.29 -36.03 2.48
C GLN A 419 11.58 -37.35 2.14
N GLU A 420 10.77 -37.39 1.08
CA GLU A 420 10.19 -38.64 0.55
C GLU A 420 11.27 -39.63 0.09
N PHE A 421 12.33 -39.15 -0.56
CA PHE A 421 13.46 -39.99 -0.95
C PHE A 421 14.17 -40.59 0.26
N VAL A 422 14.43 -39.79 1.31
CA VAL A 422 15.09 -40.25 2.54
C VAL A 422 14.19 -41.25 3.29
N ASP A 423 12.89 -40.98 3.41
CA ASP A 423 11.95 -41.91 4.05
C ASP A 423 11.83 -43.22 3.27
N TYR A 424 11.79 -43.17 1.94
CA TYR A 424 11.78 -44.36 1.08
C TYR A 424 13.05 -45.21 1.25
N VAL A 425 14.23 -44.58 1.27
CA VAL A 425 15.51 -45.28 1.49
C VAL A 425 15.56 -45.87 2.90
N TRP A 426 15.08 -45.14 3.90
CA TRP A 426 15.13 -45.56 5.30
C TRP A 426 14.18 -46.72 5.60
N ILE A 427 12.99 -46.72 5.01
CA ILE A 427 12.05 -47.85 5.08
C ILE A 427 12.68 -49.10 4.47
N ARG A 428 13.29 -49.01 3.28
CA ARG A 428 13.93 -50.16 2.63
C ARG A 428 15.13 -50.68 3.40
N LEU A 429 15.93 -49.80 4.00
CA LEU A 429 17.06 -50.21 4.83
C LEU A 429 16.58 -50.96 6.09
N ARG A 430 15.53 -50.47 6.76
CA ARG A 430 14.96 -51.16 7.94
C ARG A 430 14.41 -52.53 7.61
N VAL A 431 13.69 -52.67 6.50
CA VAL A 431 13.18 -53.98 6.05
C VAL A 431 14.34 -54.93 5.79
N LEU A 432 15.41 -54.46 5.14
CA LEU A 432 16.58 -55.30 4.85
C LEU A 432 17.32 -55.70 6.13
N ILE A 433 17.49 -54.79 7.10
CA ILE A 433 18.09 -55.10 8.40
C ILE A 433 17.26 -56.16 9.15
N VAL A 434 15.93 -56.05 9.15
CA VAL A 434 15.05 -57.02 9.82
C VAL A 434 15.14 -58.39 9.15
N VAL A 435 15.10 -58.44 7.82
CA VAL A 435 15.20 -59.70 7.07
C VAL A 435 16.56 -60.37 7.30
N VAL A 436 17.66 -59.61 7.24
CA VAL A 436 19.00 -60.14 7.53
C VAL A 436 19.12 -60.60 8.99
N SER A 437 18.54 -59.88 9.94
CA SER A 437 18.55 -60.27 11.35
C SER A 437 17.79 -61.58 11.60
N ILE A 438 16.64 -61.77 10.94
CA ILE A 438 15.86 -63.03 11.01
C ILE A 438 16.67 -64.17 10.39
N TYR A 439 17.31 -63.96 9.24
CA TYR A 439 18.13 -64.97 8.57
C TYR A 439 19.36 -65.39 9.40
N ILE A 440 20.01 -64.42 10.07
CA ILE A 440 21.12 -64.71 10.99
C ILE A 440 20.63 -65.51 12.21
N LEU A 441 19.44 -65.18 12.75
CA LEU A 441 18.85 -65.90 13.88
C LEU A 441 18.37 -67.32 13.53
N GLU A 442 18.00 -67.61 12.28
CA GLU A 442 17.69 -68.98 11.84
C GLU A 442 18.95 -69.84 11.58
N MET A 443 20.11 -69.21 11.38
CA MET A 443 21.39 -69.87 11.09
C MET A 443 22.25 -70.11 12.35
N MET A 444 21.83 -69.57 13.50
CA MET A 444 22.40 -69.85 14.84
C MET A 444 21.57 -70.91 15.55
#